data_AF-A0A2S1WKY4-F1
#
_entry.id   AF-A0A2S1WKY4-F1
#
_cell.length_a   1.000
_cell.length_b   1.000
_cell.length_c   1.000
_cell.angle_alpha   90.00
_cell.angle_beta   90.00
_cell.angle_gamma   90.00
#
_symmetry.space_group_name_H-M   'P 1'
#
loop_
_entity.id
_entity.type
_entity.pdbx_description
1 polymer ?
#
loop_
_entity_poly.entity_id
_entity_poly.type
_entity_poly.pdbx_seq_one_letter_code
_entity_poly.pdbx_strand_id
1 'polypeptide(L)'
;KAAISEVLDDSRIYRLAAQLRVSLACCLNMWGAVRCSGIAILGYHRKPPLLDHEYLDKMCEVPLAIAACPTAAIRPAKVEFEGKKVSSVAVKEERC
;
A
#
# COMPACT_ATOMS: atom_id res chain seq x y z
N LYS A 1 0.00 -7.70 -23.49
CA LYS A 1 0.62 -8.96 -23.02
C LYS A 1 1.08 -8.75 -21.58
N ALA A 2 1.06 -9.77 -20.73
CA ALA A 2 1.57 -9.65 -19.36
C ALA A 2 3.09 -9.77 -19.34
N ALA A 3 3.78 -9.04 -18.45
CA ALA A 3 5.26 -8.96 -18.41
C ALA A 3 5.94 -10.34 -18.34
N ILE A 4 5.34 -11.29 -17.62
CA ILE A 4 5.86 -12.66 -17.50
C ILE A 4 5.83 -13.41 -18.84
N SER A 5 4.83 -13.16 -19.69
CA SER A 5 4.69 -13.85 -20.98
C SER A 5 5.81 -13.49 -21.96
N GLU A 6 6.32 -12.26 -21.91
CA GLU A 6 7.39 -11.81 -22.81
C GLU A 6 8.75 -12.35 -22.36
N VAL A 7 8.98 -12.37 -21.04
CA VAL A 7 10.21 -12.91 -20.44
C VAL A 7 10.27 -14.45 -20.56
N LEU A 8 9.13 -15.12 -20.67
CA LEU A 8 9.06 -16.57 -20.78
C LEU A 8 9.71 -17.09 -22.07
N ASP A 9 9.54 -16.38 -23.18
CA ASP A 9 10.08 -16.78 -24.48
C ASP A 9 11.62 -16.75 -24.46
N ASP A 10 12.21 -15.73 -23.84
CA ASP A 10 13.66 -15.61 -23.64
C ASP A 10 14.24 -16.63 -22.66
N SER A 11 13.46 -17.03 -21.64
CA SER A 11 13.90 -18.06 -20.68
C SER A 11 14.00 -19.45 -21.30
N ARG A 12 13.17 -19.78 -22.30
CA ARG A 12 13.15 -21.10 -22.94
C ARG A 12 14.40 -21.36 -23.79
N ILE A 13 14.99 -20.30 -24.34
CA ILE A 13 16.17 -20.37 -25.20
C ILE A 13 17.48 -20.06 -24.45
N TYR A 14 17.46 -19.94 -23.12
CA TYR A 14 18.62 -19.61 -22.28
C TYR A 14 19.45 -18.42 -22.79
N ARG A 15 18.79 -17.39 -23.34
CA ARG A 15 19.48 -16.22 -23.92
C ARG A 15 20.11 -15.29 -22.87
N LEU A 16 19.71 -15.43 -21.61
CA LEU A 16 20.11 -14.55 -20.51
C LEU A 16 21.43 -15.01 -19.87
N ALA A 17 22.31 -14.05 -19.55
CA ALA A 17 23.63 -14.31 -18.98
C ALA A 17 23.61 -14.96 -17.57
N ALA A 18 22.49 -14.83 -16.85
CA ALA A 18 22.30 -15.40 -15.52
C ALA A 18 20.81 -15.70 -15.26
N GLN A 19 20.53 -16.46 -14.19
CA GLN A 19 19.17 -16.77 -13.78
C GLN A 19 18.41 -15.50 -13.39
N LEU A 20 17.40 -15.13 -14.18
CA LEU A 20 16.53 -14.00 -13.90
C LEU A 20 15.42 -14.41 -12.91
N ARG A 21 15.33 -13.71 -11.79
CA ARG A 21 14.25 -13.87 -10.80
C ARG A 21 13.32 -12.67 -10.88
N VAL A 22 12.09 -12.91 -11.34
CA VAL A 22 11.03 -11.90 -11.40
C VAL A 22 10.04 -12.15 -10.27
N SER A 23 9.63 -11.11 -9.54
CA SER A 23 8.65 -11.24 -8.47
C SER A 23 7.63 -10.11 -8.52
N LEU A 24 6.40 -10.42 -8.10
CA LEU A 24 5.26 -9.53 -8.11
C LEU A 24 4.71 -9.37 -6.69
N ALA A 25 4.45 -8.14 -6.26
CA ALA A 25 3.63 -7.84 -5.09
C ALA A 25 2.52 -6.87 -5.48
N CYS A 26 1.32 -7.12 -4.98
CA CYS A 26 0.16 -6.28 -5.23
C CYS A 26 0.17 -4.97 -4.41
N CYS A 27 0.93 -4.94 -3.30
CA CYS A 27 1.05 -3.76 -2.44
C CYS A 27 2.43 -3.68 -1.78
N LEU A 28 2.70 -2.53 -1.14
CA LEU A 28 3.95 -2.19 -0.44
C LEU A 28 4.29 -3.09 0.76
N ASN A 29 3.38 -3.96 1.19
CA ASN A 29 3.72 -5.00 2.16
C ASN A 29 4.74 -6.00 1.59
N MET A 30 4.95 -6.00 0.26
CA MET A 30 6.02 -6.73 -0.42
C MET A 30 6.09 -8.22 -0.02
N TRP A 31 4.93 -8.88 0.05
CA TRP A 31 4.87 -10.30 0.40
C TRP A 31 5.65 -11.11 -0.64
N GLY A 32 6.50 -12.03 -0.17
CA GLY A 32 7.37 -12.84 -1.03
C GLY A 32 8.76 -12.23 -1.26
N ALA A 33 9.31 -12.43 -2.46
CA ALA A 33 10.71 -12.12 -2.79
C ALA A 33 10.90 -10.79 -3.54
N VAL A 34 9.89 -9.93 -3.59
CA VAL A 34 9.91 -8.68 -4.39
C VAL A 34 11.09 -7.79 -4.03
N ARG A 35 11.41 -7.67 -2.73
CA ARG A 35 12.55 -6.88 -2.25
C ARG A 35 13.91 -7.43 -2.70
N CYS A 36 14.03 -8.72 -3.00
CA CYS A 36 15.29 -9.42 -3.27
C CYS A 36 15.34 -10.06 -4.67
N SER A 37 14.43 -9.65 -5.55
CA SER A 37 14.33 -10.15 -6.93
C SER A 37 15.17 -9.29 -7.88
N GLY A 38 15.66 -9.90 -8.97
CA GLY A 38 16.39 -9.15 -10.00
C GLY A 38 15.49 -8.14 -10.72
N ILE A 39 14.22 -8.48 -10.91
CA ILE A 39 13.17 -7.58 -11.39
C ILE A 39 11.95 -7.68 -10.48
N ALA A 40 11.58 -6.54 -9.89
CA ALA A 40 10.47 -6.39 -8.98
C ALA A 40 9.32 -5.63 -9.64
N ILE A 41 8.12 -6.19 -9.61
CA ILE A 41 6.89 -5.51 -10.03
C ILE A 41 6.04 -5.25 -8.78
N LEU A 42 5.77 -3.98 -8.49
CA LEU A 42 5.08 -3.56 -7.28
C LEU A 42 3.85 -2.70 -7.62
N GLY A 43 2.70 -3.09 -7.07
CA GLY A 43 1.51 -2.23 -7.05
C GLY A 43 1.67 -1.09 -6.04
N TYR A 44 1.46 0.15 -6.50
CA TYR A 44 1.60 1.36 -5.69
C TYR A 44 0.33 2.22 -5.74
N HIS A 45 -0.13 2.67 -4.58
CA HIS A 45 -1.27 3.58 -4.47
C HIS A 45 -0.82 5.03 -4.65
N ARG A 46 -1.56 5.82 -5.44
CA ARG A 46 -1.25 7.23 -5.72
C ARG A 46 -2.24 8.23 -5.13
N LYS A 47 -3.18 7.75 -4.31
CA LYS A 47 -4.23 8.57 -3.69
C LYS A 47 -4.28 8.28 -2.19
N PRO A 48 -4.44 9.31 -1.34
CA PRO A 48 -4.70 9.13 0.08
C PRO A 48 -5.95 8.27 0.34
N PRO A 49 -6.05 7.61 1.51
CA PRO A 49 -7.23 6.84 1.88
C PRO A 49 -8.45 7.75 2.06
N LEU A 50 -9.62 7.25 1.64
CA LEU A 50 -10.90 7.89 1.94
C LEU A 50 -11.28 7.62 3.39
N LEU A 51 -11.76 8.66 4.09
CA LEU A 51 -12.10 8.61 5.51
C LEU A 51 -13.60 8.44 5.69
N ASP A 52 -14.00 7.31 6.27
CA ASP A 52 -15.38 7.07 6.67
C ASP A 52 -15.56 7.41 8.16
N HIS A 53 -16.05 8.62 8.43
CA HIS A 53 -16.19 9.15 9.79
C HIS A 53 -17.29 8.47 10.61
N GLU A 54 -18.22 7.72 9.99
CA GLU A 54 -19.33 7.07 10.70
C GLU A 54 -18.90 5.79 11.43
N TYR A 55 -17.97 5.05 10.81
CA TYR A 55 -17.53 3.73 11.29
C TYR A 55 -16.13 3.74 11.93
N LEU A 56 -15.35 4.81 11.74
CA LEU A 56 -13.97 4.88 12.23
C LEU A 56 -13.86 4.67 13.75
N ASP A 57 -14.76 5.28 14.52
CA ASP A 57 -14.78 5.18 15.98
C ASP A 57 -15.26 3.80 16.48
N LYS A 58 -16.06 3.10 15.65
CA LYS A 58 -16.64 1.80 15.99
C LYS A 58 -15.72 0.62 15.65
N MET A 59 -14.87 0.78 14.62
CA MET A 59 -14.08 -0.32 14.06
C MET A 59 -12.56 -0.17 14.22
N CYS A 60 -12.06 1.02 14.54
CA CYS A 60 -10.62 1.26 14.60
C CYS A 60 -10.19 1.81 15.95
N GLU A 61 -9.12 1.24 16.50
CA GLU A 61 -8.40 1.85 17.60
C GLU A 61 -7.58 3.03 17.06
N VAL A 62 -8.06 4.26 17.29
CA VAL A 62 -7.44 5.51 16.78
C VAL A 62 -5.92 5.58 17.06
N PRO A 63 -5.39 5.19 18.24
CA PRO A 63 -3.96 5.19 18.48
C PRO A 63 -3.18 4.24 17.56
N LEU A 64 -3.72 3.05 17.25
CA LEU A 64 -3.08 2.09 16.34
C LEU A 64 -3.06 2.62 14.91
N ALA A 65 -4.15 3.25 14.46
CA ALA A 65 -4.22 3.85 13.14
C ALA A 65 -3.18 4.98 12.96
N ILE A 66 -2.96 5.80 14.00
CA ILE A 66 -1.94 6.85 13.98
C ILE A 66 -0.53 6.22 13.95
N ALA A 67 -0.28 5.21 14.80
CA ALA A 67 1.02 4.55 14.89
C ALA A 67 1.40 3.76 13.62
N ALA A 68 0.42 3.30 12.84
CA ALA A 68 0.64 2.59 11.59
C ALA A 68 1.22 3.47 10.47
N CYS A 69 1.10 4.81 10.56
CA CYS A 69 1.55 5.72 9.51
C CYS A 69 3.05 6.05 9.63
N PRO A 70 3.92 5.60 8.70
CA PRO A 70 5.36 5.84 8.79
C PRO A 70 5.74 7.32 8.60
N THR A 71 4.93 8.10 7.89
CA THR A 71 5.17 9.53 7.61
C THR A 71 4.46 10.47 8.59
N ALA A 72 3.76 9.93 9.59
CA ALA A 72 2.95 10.68 10.55
C ALA A 72 1.94 11.65 9.88
N ALA A 73 1.35 11.22 8.77
CA ALA A 73 0.32 11.97 8.04
C ALA A 73 -1.04 11.96 8.75
N ILE A 74 -1.30 10.95 9.58
CA ILE A 74 -2.57 10.74 10.31
C ILE A 74 -2.51 11.46 11.67
N ARG A 75 -3.56 12.23 11.98
CA ARG A 75 -3.70 12.95 13.26
C ARG A 75 -5.07 12.71 13.88
N PRO A 76 -5.19 12.74 15.21
CA PRO A 76 -6.49 12.67 15.86
C PRO A 76 -7.29 13.95 15.58
N ALA A 77 -8.56 13.80 15.22
CA ALA A 77 -9.49 14.89 14.99
C ALA A 77 -10.86 14.55 15.60
N LYS A 78 -11.62 15.55 16.05
CA LYS A 78 -13.02 15.36 16.44
C LYS A 78 -13.86 15.98 15.34
N VAL A 79 -14.71 15.18 14.69
CA VAL A 79 -15.55 15.62 13.58
C VAL A 79 -17.00 15.51 14.01
N GLU A 80 -17.83 16.49 13.66
CA GLU A 80 -19.26 16.42 13.90
C GLU A 80 -19.92 15.73 12.71
N PHE A 81 -20.48 14.55 12.95
CA PHE A 81 -21.23 13.78 11.97
C PHE A 81 -22.63 13.53 12.53
N GLU A 82 -23.67 13.96 11.80
CA GLU A 82 -25.08 13.85 12.21
C GLU A 82 -25.41 14.37 13.63
N GLY A 83 -24.75 15.47 14.05
CA GLY A 83 -24.98 16.09 15.36
C GLY A 83 -24.32 15.36 16.55
N LYS A 84 -23.54 14.29 16.31
CA LYS A 84 -22.70 13.64 17.32
C LYS A 84 -21.22 13.93 17.06
N LYS A 85 -20.48 14.26 18.13
CA LYS A 85 -19.03 14.41 18.10
C LYS A 85 -18.40 13.02 18.10
N VAL A 86 -17.91 12.58 16.95
CA VAL A 86 -17.20 11.30 16.81
C VAL A 86 -15.69 11.52 16.85
N SER A 87 -14.98 10.62 17.53
CA SER A 87 -13.52 10.53 17.43
C SER A 87 -13.17 10.03 16.03
N SER A 88 -12.43 10.83 15.27
CA SER A 88 -11.98 10.44 13.95
C SER A 88 -10.52 10.82 13.72
N VAL A 89 -10.04 10.62 12.50
CA VAL A 89 -8.69 11.00 12.10
C VAL A 89 -8.73 11.96 10.93
N ALA A 90 -7.76 12.86 10.88
CA ALA A 90 -7.51 13.75 9.75
C ALA A 90 -6.19 13.34 9.08
N VAL A 91 -6.19 13.29 7.75
CA VAL A 91 -5.01 12.94 6.94
C VAL A 91 -4.47 14.20 6.29
N LYS A 92 -3.16 14.45 6.43
CA LYS A 92 -2.46 15.50 5.69
C LYS A 92 -1.95 14.95 4.36
N GLU A 93 -2.56 15.36 3.26
CA GLU A 93 -2.23 14.85 1.91
C GLU A 93 -0.76 15.11 1.51
N GLU A 94 -0.19 16.25 1.91
CA GLU A 94 1.22 16.59 1.62
C GLU A 94 2.23 15.60 2.22
N ARG A 95 1.83 14.83 3.23
CA ARG A 95 2.67 13.85 3.92
C ARG A 95 2.27 12.41 3.61
N CYS A 96 1.23 12.20 2.81
CA CYS A 96 0.68 10.88 2.51
C CYS A 96 1.22 10.33 1.19
#